data_AF-A0A318ZAI3-F1
#
_entry.id   AF-A0A318ZAI3-F1
#
_cell.length_a   1.000
_cell.length_b   1.000
_cell.length_c   1.000
_cell.angle_alpha   90.00
_cell.angle_beta   90.00
_cell.angle_gamma   90.00
#
_symmetry.space_group_name_H-M   'P 1'
#
loop_
_entity.id
_entity.type
_entity.pdbx_description
1 polymer ?
#
loop_
_entity_poly.entity_id
_entity_poly.type
_entity_poly.pdbx_seq_one_letter_code
_entity_poly.pdbx_strand_id
1 'polypeptide(L)' 'MPQYSNGQSVRYKPVGGPDSRTSESVGTIKSVLTEPGMQADRNVDASEENPRYEVENHNTGKLTSIYEKNILGSA' A
#
# COMPACT_ATOMS: atom_id res chain seq x y z
N MET A 1 13.61 -1.30 7.29
CA MET A 1 12.52 -0.56 7.96
C MET A 1 11.60 0.01 6.91
N PRO A 2 10.27 0.00 7.12
CA PRO A 2 9.30 0.51 6.15
C PRO A 2 9.55 2.00 5.84
N GLN A 3 9.51 2.39 4.57
CA GLN A 3 9.72 3.79 4.16
C GLN A 3 8.55 4.71 4.50
N TYR A 4 7.34 4.15 4.57
CA TYR A 4 6.11 4.92 4.78
C TYR A 4 5.44 4.52 6.08
N SER A 5 4.61 5.41 6.62
CA SER A 5 4.01 5.26 7.95
C SER A 5 2.49 5.47 7.95
N ASN A 6 1.82 4.96 8.97
CA ASN A 6 0.37 5.16 9.17
C ASN A 6 0.02 6.67 9.18
N GLY A 7 -1.09 7.01 8.54
CA GLY A 7 -1.58 8.37 8.39
C GLY A 7 -0.95 9.15 7.22
N GLN A 8 0.12 8.64 6.61
CA GLN A 8 0.77 9.31 5.47
C GLN A 8 -0.09 9.19 4.21
N SER A 9 -0.22 10.29 3.49
CA SER A 9 -0.83 10.31 2.15
C SER A 9 0.21 9.96 1.09
N VAL A 10 -0.13 9.02 0.20
CA VAL A 10 0.78 8.48 -0.81
C VAL A 10 0.12 8.39 -2.17
N ARG A 11 0.94 8.52 -3.22
CA ARG A 11 0.60 8.22 -4.60
C ARG A 11 1.07 6.80 -4.92
N TYR A 12 0.20 5.97 -5.49
CA TYR A 12 0.49 4.55 -5.68
C TYR A 12 -0.18 3.94 -6.93
N LYS A 13 0.29 2.77 -7.34
CA LYS A 13 -0.32 1.89 -8.35
C LYS A 13 -1.07 0.74 -7.66
N PRO A 14 -2.40 0.62 -7.78
CA PRO A 14 -3.16 -0.41 -7.06
C PRO A 14 -2.87 -1.85 -7.53
N VAL A 15 -2.50 -2.03 -8.81
CA VAL A 15 -2.31 -3.33 -9.45
C VAL A 15 -1.07 -3.28 -10.34
N GLY A 16 -0.40 -4.43 -10.54
CA GLY A 16 0.58 -4.62 -11.61
C GLY A 16 2.00 -4.13 -11.34
N GLY A 17 2.27 -3.42 -10.24
CA GLY A 17 3.60 -2.90 -9.94
C GLY A 17 3.80 -1.42 -10.28
N PRO A 18 4.96 -0.84 -9.94
CA PRO A 18 5.30 0.56 -10.26
C PRO A 18 5.29 0.85 -11.76
N ASP A 19 5.80 -0.08 -12.58
CA ASP A 19 5.93 0.06 -14.03
C ASP A 19 4.64 -0.32 -14.79
N SER A 20 3.57 -0.64 -14.07
CA SER A 20 2.29 -0.98 -14.70
C SER A 20 1.68 0.21 -15.42
N ARG A 21 0.94 -0.08 -16.49
CA ARG A 21 0.11 0.91 -17.20
C ARG A 21 -1.19 1.23 -16.45
N THR A 22 -1.35 0.70 -15.24
CA THR A 22 -2.52 0.96 -14.40
C THR A 22 -2.51 2.43 -13.95
N SER A 23 -3.69 3.02 -13.79
CA SER A 23 -3.79 4.40 -13.33
C SER A 23 -3.25 4.54 -11.91
N GLU A 24 -2.66 5.70 -11.63
CA GLU A 24 -2.24 6.06 -10.28
C GLU A 24 -3.44 6.40 -9.41
N SER A 25 -3.27 6.28 -8.11
CA SER A 25 -4.26 6.67 -7.12
C SER A 25 -3.58 7.39 -5.96
N VAL A 26 -4.37 8.16 -5.22
CA VAL A 26 -3.95 8.77 -3.96
C VAL A 26 -4.73 8.12 -2.84
N GLY A 27 -4.05 7.86 -1.72
CA GLY A 27 -4.66 7.25 -0.57
C GLY A 27 -3.86 7.49 0.70
N THR A 28 -4.47 7.15 1.85
CA THR A 28 -3.83 7.23 3.16
C THR A 28 -3.41 5.86 3.63
N ILE A 29 -2.19 5.70 4.12
CA ILE A 29 -1.74 4.46 4.75
C ILE A 29 -2.47 4.29 6.08
N LYS A 30 -3.14 3.15 6.25
CA LYS A 30 -3.89 2.79 7.46
C LYS A 30 -3.09 1.86 8.36
N SER A 31 -2.35 0.93 7.76
CA SER A 31 -1.50 -0.01 8.48
C SER A 31 -0.30 -0.45 7.63
N VAL A 32 0.78 -0.84 8.31
CA VAL A 32 1.99 -1.41 7.72
C VAL A 32 2.28 -2.75 8.40
N LEU A 33 2.48 -3.80 7.61
CA LEU A 33 2.88 -5.11 8.08
C LEU A 33 4.28 -5.45 7.58
N THR A 34 5.12 -5.92 8.49
CA THR A 34 6.47 -6.47 8.23
C THR A 34 6.55 -7.96 8.57
N GLU A 35 5.42 -8.59 8.87
CA GLU A 35 5.25 -10.01 9.14
C GLU A 35 3.89 -10.46 8.58
N PRO A 36 3.68 -11.76 8.29
CA PRO A 36 2.40 -12.25 7.77
C PRO A 36 1.22 -11.85 8.65
N GLY A 37 0.12 -11.42 8.03
CA GLY A 37 -1.04 -10.93 8.76
C GLY A 37 -2.24 -10.69 7.86
N MET A 38 -3.21 -9.91 8.35
CA MET A 38 -4.45 -9.60 7.63
C MET A 38 -4.53 -8.10 7.31
N GLN A 39 -4.84 -7.77 6.05
CA GLN A 39 -5.11 -6.40 5.58
C GLN A 39 -6.15 -6.45 4.46
N ALA A 40 -7.04 -5.46 4.39
CA ALA A 40 -8.12 -5.38 3.41
C ALA A 40 -8.89 -6.72 3.29
N ASP A 41 -9.28 -7.27 4.44
CA ASP A 41 -10.03 -8.53 4.58
C ASP A 41 -9.38 -9.77 3.93
N ARG A 42 -8.05 -9.78 3.79
CA ARG A 42 -7.29 -10.92 3.26
C ARG A 42 -5.99 -11.17 4.02
N ASN A 43 -5.56 -12.43 4.02
CA ASN A 43 -4.22 -12.79 4.48
C ASN A 43 -3.18 -12.30 3.47
N VAL A 44 -2.15 -11.62 3.97
CA VAL A 44 -1.03 -11.13 3.18
C VAL A 44 0.26 -11.69 3.74
N ASP A 45 1.11 -12.12 2.83
CA ASP A 45 2.50 -12.45 3.14
C ASP A 45 3.31 -11.16 3.11
N ALA A 46 3.92 -10.83 4.26
CA ALA A 46 4.73 -9.64 4.47
C ALA A 46 5.98 -10.02 5.24
N SER A 47 7.07 -9.32 4.97
CA SER A 47 8.34 -9.44 5.69
C SER A 47 8.99 -8.08 5.85
N GLU A 48 10.07 -7.99 6.62
CA GLU A 48 10.85 -6.74 6.74
C GLU A 48 11.42 -6.28 5.39
N GLU A 49 11.77 -7.21 4.51
CA GLU A 49 12.27 -6.93 3.15
C GLU A 49 11.14 -6.63 2.15
N ASN A 50 9.96 -7.20 2.37
CA ASN A 50 8.78 -7.03 1.53
C ASN A 50 7.57 -6.62 2.38
N PRO A 51 7.55 -5.38 2.92
CA PRO A 51 6.45 -4.93 3.74
C PRO A 51 5.17 -4.73 2.91
N ARG A 52 4.03 -4.85 3.60
CA ARG A 52 2.70 -4.63 3.05
C ARG A 52 2.05 -3.39 3.64
N TYR A 53 1.50 -2.56 2.76
CA TYR A 53 0.86 -1.30 3.11
C TYR A 53 -0.62 -1.38 2.79
N GLU A 54 -1.46 -1.21 3.81
CA GLU A 54 -2.89 -1.04 3.61
C GLU A 54 -3.17 0.44 3.35
N VAL A 55 -3.71 0.72 2.18
CA VAL A 55 -4.00 2.08 1.73
C VAL A 55 -5.51 2.24 1.54
N GLU A 56 -6.06 3.27 2.17
CA GLU A 56 -7.43 3.74 1.94
C GLU A 56 -7.44 4.71 0.77
N ASN A 57 -8.06 4.33 -0.34
CA ASN A 57 -8.14 5.13 -1.55
C ASN A 57 -9.03 6.37 -1.35
N HIS A 58 -8.53 7.57 -1.62
CA HIS A 58 -9.28 8.82 -1.40
C HIS A 58 -10.52 8.97 -2.30
N ASN A 59 -10.51 8.37 -3.49
CA ASN A 59 -11.64 8.49 -4.42
C ASN A 59 -12.78 7.53 -4.10
N THR A 60 -12.47 6.37 -3.51
CA THR A 60 -13.45 5.27 -3.36
C THR A 60 -13.68 4.85 -1.92
N GLY A 61 -12.84 5.27 -0.97
CA GLY A 61 -12.86 4.82 0.43
C GLY A 61 -12.47 3.35 0.63
N LYS A 62 -12.08 2.65 -0.44
CA LYS A 62 -11.74 1.22 -0.37
C LYS A 62 -10.34 1.03 0.18
N LEU A 63 -10.19 0.00 1.01
CA LEU A 63 -8.89 -0.48 1.50
C LEU A 63 -8.24 -1.41 0.47
N THR A 64 -6.93 -1.32 0.32
CA THR A 64 -6.15 -2.24 -0.50
C THR A 64 -4.78 -2.43 0.10
N SER A 65 -4.33 -3.69 0.17
CA SER A 65 -2.95 -4.00 0.54
C SER A 65 -2.02 -4.01 -0.67
N ILE A 66 -0.96 -3.20 -0.66
CA ILE A 66 0.04 -3.09 -1.73
C ILE A 66 1.45 -3.34 -1.20
N TYR A 67 2.39 -3.62 -2.10
CA TYR A 67 3.81 -3.65 -1.76
C TYR A 67 4.41 -2.24 -1.74
N GLU A 68 5.52 -2.05 -1.01
CA GLU A 68 6.25 -0.77 -0.99
C GLU A 68 6.56 -0.25 -2.39
N LYS A 69 7.03 -1.14 -3.28
CA LYS A 69 7.36 -0.81 -4.68
C LYS A 69 6.20 -0.24 -5.49
N ASN A 70 4.96 -0.42 -5.04
CA ASN A 70 3.80 0.15 -5.73
C ASN A 70 3.54 1.61 -5.32
N ILE A 71 4.22 2.10 -4.28
CA ILE A 71 4.15 3.49 -3.83
C ILE A 71 5.16 4.29 -4.65
N LEU A 72 4.67 5.32 -5.33
CA LEU A 72 5.45 6.19 -6.21
C LEU A 72 6.05 7.39 -5.45
N GLY A 73 5.50 7.70 -4.28
CA GLY A 73 5.98 8.76 -3.40
C GLY A 73 4.90 9.29 -2.47
N SER A 74 5.27 10.25 -1.62
CA SER A 74 4.30 11.03 -0.84
C SER A 74 3.41 11.87 -1.77
N ALA A 75 2.15 12.04 -1.39
CA ALA A 75 1.17 12.85 -2.13
C ALA A 75 1.13 14.29 -1.64
#